data_AF-A0A5Q0UQH2-F1
#
_entry.id   AF-A0A5Q0UQH2-F1
#
_cell.length_a   1.000
_cell.length_b   1.000
_cell.length_c   1.000
_cell.angle_alpha   90.00
_cell.angle_beta   90.00
_cell.angle_gamma   90.00
#
_symmetry.space_group_name_H-M   'P 1'
#
loop_
_entity.id
_entity.type
_entity.pdbx_description
1 polymer ?
#
loop_
_entity_poly.entity_id
_entity_poly.type
_entity_poly.pdbx_seq_one_letter_code
_entity_poly.pdbx_strand_id
1 'polypeptide(L)' 'MSRYDLVLAVIPTAFVVALLSNVLFGIPLRTVLPASSLIGVLALADTLYFNPPIDET' A
#
# COMPACT_ATOMS: atom_id res chain seq x y z
N MET A 1 -9.83 13.80 7.78
CA MET A 1 -9.12 12.66 7.16
C MET A 1 -8.87 11.67 8.27
N SER A 2 -9.61 10.56 8.27
CA SER A 2 -9.38 9.50 9.26
C SER A 2 -8.03 8.82 8.94
N ARG A 3 -7.38 8.21 9.94
CA ARG A 3 -6.21 7.34 9.70
C ARG A 3 -6.50 6.27 8.63
N TYR A 4 -7.76 5.88 8.48
CA TYR A 4 -8.23 4.97 7.43
C TYR A 4 -8.10 5.52 6.02
N ASP A 5 -8.37 6.82 5.79
CA ASP A 5 -8.22 7.42 4.46
C ASP A 5 -6.75 7.36 4.01
N LEU A 6 -5.82 7.51 4.97
CA LEU A 6 -4.39 7.41 4.74
C LEU A 6 -3.95 5.99 4.41
N VAL A 7 -4.43 4.98 5.13
CA VAL A 7 -4.07 3.58 4.84
C VAL A 7 -4.71 3.13 3.53
N LEU A 8 -5.95 3.51 3.27
CA LEU A 8 -6.60 3.25 2.00
C LEU A 8 -5.87 3.93 0.84
N ALA A 9 -5.23 5.08 1.08
CA ALA A 9 -4.36 5.74 0.11
C ALA A 9 -2.97 5.09 -0.03
N VAL A 10 -2.42 4.44 1.01
CA VAL A 10 -1.12 3.75 0.95
C VAL A 10 -1.12 2.65 -0.10
N ILE A 11 -2.19 1.86 -0.18
CA ILE A 11 -2.30 0.74 -1.13
C ILE A 11 -2.16 1.21 -2.58
N PRO A 12 -3.02 2.11 -3.12
CA PRO A 12 -2.88 2.59 -4.50
C PRO A 12 -1.57 3.36 -4.70
N THR A 13 -1.08 4.08 -3.68
CA THR A 13 0.22 4.78 -3.76
C THR A 13 1.37 3.80 -3.99
N ALA A 14 1.37 2.64 -3.34
CA ALA A 14 2.39 1.61 -3.56
C ALA A 14 2.40 1.10 -5.02
N PHE A 15 1.23 0.94 -5.64
CA PHE A 15 1.12 0.57 -7.06
C PHE A 15 1.53 1.70 -8.01
N VAL A 16 1.24 2.96 -7.66
CA VAL A 16 1.73 4.13 -8.41
C VAL A 16 3.26 4.18 -8.37
N VAL A 17 3.88 3.95 -7.22
CA VAL A 17 5.35 3.89 -7.09
C VAL A 17 5.94 2.73 -7.90
N ALA A 18 5.29 1.57 -7.94
CA ALA A 18 5.70 0.45 -8.78
C ALA A 18 5.61 0.80 -10.27
N LEU A 19 4.54 1.46 -10.70
CA LEU A 19 4.40 1.93 -12.08
C LEU A 19 5.47 2.96 -12.45
N LEU A 20 5.72 3.94 -11.58
CA LEU A 20 6.78 4.92 -11.75
C LEU A 20 8.16 4.28 -11.81
N SER A 21 8.38 3.21 -11.04
CA SER A 21 9.63 2.46 -11.08
C SER A 21 9.87 1.80 -12.44
N ASN A 22 8.81 1.27 -13.05
CA ASN A 22 8.86 0.75 -14.41
C ASN A 22 9.06 1.86 -15.45
N VAL A 23 8.37 2.99 -15.33
CA VAL A 23 8.42 4.10 -16.31
C VAL A 23 9.76 4.85 -16.26
N LEU A 24 10.27 5.15 -15.06
CA LEU A 24 11.45 5.99 -14.87
C LEU A 24 12.76 5.20 -14.95
N PHE A 25 12.76 3.96 -14.45
CA PHE A 25 13.98 3.15 -14.34
C PHE A 25 13.94 1.88 -15.20
N GLY A 26 12.83 1.60 -15.90
CA GLY A 26 12.69 0.42 -16.75
C GLY A 26 12.59 -0.90 -15.98
N ILE A 27 12.33 -0.87 -14.67
CA ILE A 27 12.26 -2.08 -13.85
C ILE A 27 11.01 -2.88 -14.26
N PRO A 28 11.14 -4.18 -14.61
CA PRO A 28 10.01 -4.97 -15.08
C PRO A 28 8.85 -5.01 -14.08
N LEU A 29 7.62 -4.79 -14.58
CA LEU A 29 6.38 -4.89 -13.78
C LEU A 29 6.27 -6.21 -12.99
N ARG A 30 6.78 -7.31 -13.57
CA ARG A 30 6.82 -8.65 -12.94
C ARG A 30 7.56 -8.65 -11.60
N THR A 31 8.50 -7.73 -11.43
CA THR A 31 9.34 -7.58 -10.23
C THR A 31 8.72 -6.61 -9.23
N VAL A 32 8.17 -5.48 -9.71
CA VAL A 32 7.65 -4.41 -8.84
C VAL A 32 6.22 -4.65 -8.36
N LEU A 33 5.38 -5.37 -9.11
CA LEU A 33 3.99 -5.67 -8.71
C LEU A 33 3.90 -6.60 -7.49
N PRO A 34 4.71 -7.68 -7.37
CA PRO A 34 4.74 -8.47 -6.14
C PRO A 34 5.18 -7.65 -4.92
N ALA A 35 6.15 -6.74 -5.11
CA ALA A 35 6.64 -5.88 -4.04
C ALA A 35 5.55 -4.89 -3.55
N SER A 36 4.82 -4.23 -4.47
CA SER A 36 3.72 -3.35 -4.09
C SER A 36 2.56 -4.12 -3.45
N SER A 37 2.29 -5.35 -3.92
CA SER A 37 1.30 -6.23 -3.29
C SER A 37 1.68 -6.58 -1.86
N LEU A 38 2.96 -6.86 -1.58
CA LEU A 38 3.44 -7.15 -0.23
C LEU A 38 3.23 -5.96 0.71
N ILE A 39 3.52 -4.74 0.24
CA ILE A 39 3.25 -3.51 1.00
C ILE A 39 1.75 -3.38 1.30
N GLY A 40 0.88 -3.66 0.33
CA GLY A 40 -0.57 -3.64 0.54
C GLY A 40 -1.03 -4.64 1.61
N VAL A 41 -0.51 -5.87 1.59
CA VAL A 41 -0.81 -6.88 2.62
C VAL A 41 -0.33 -6.43 4.00
N LEU A 42 0.87 -5.83 4.10
CA LEU A 42 1.38 -5.32 5.37
C LEU A 42 0.52 -4.16 5.90
N ALA A 43 0.07 -3.25 5.03
CA ALA A 43 -0.81 -2.15 5.42
C ALA A 43 -2.19 -2.66 5.92
N LEU A 44 -2.74 -3.68 5.26
CA LEU A 44 -3.95 -4.35 5.72
C LEU A 44 -3.71 -5.10 7.04
N ALA A 45 -2.60 -5.81 7.17
CA ALA A 45 -2.28 -6.56 8.38
C ALA A 45 -2.12 -5.62 9.59
N ASP A 46 -1.41 -4.51 9.40
CA ASP A 46 -1.24 -3.47 10.42
C ASP A 46 -2.59 -2.92 10.88
N THR A 47 -3.44 -2.50 9.93
CA THR A 47 -4.73 -1.88 10.26
C THR A 47 -5.78 -2.84 10.80
N LEU A 48 -5.81 -4.08 10.35
CA LEU A 48 -6.83 -5.04 10.75
C LEU A 48 -6.46 -5.77 12.04
N TYR A 49 -5.18 -6.00 12.31
CA TYR A 49 -4.73 -6.88 13.40
C TYR A 49 -3.86 -6.20 14.46
N PHE A 50 -2.91 -5.32 14.07
CA PHE A 50 -1.97 -4.72 15.03
C PHE A 50 -2.51 -3.43 15.65
N ASN A 51 -3.12 -2.58 14.83
CA ASN A 51 -3.71 -1.32 15.26
C ASN A 51 -5.15 -1.21 14.76
N PRO A 52 -6.04 -2.13 15.19
CA PRO A 52 -7.44 -2.14 14.80
C PRO A 52 -8.11 -0.81 15.18
N PRO A 53 -9.12 -0.37 14.41
CA PRO A 53 -9.88 0.83 14.74
C PRO A 53 -10.53 0.63 16.12
N ILE A 54 -10.05 1.38 17.09
CA ILE A 54 -10.79 1.65 18.31
C ILE A 54 -11.87 2.66 17.92
N ASP A 55 -13.14 2.23 17.98
CA ASP A 55 -14.28 3.06 17.61
C ASP A 55 -14.17 4.47 18.23
N GLU A 56 -14.14 5.49 17.38
CA GLU A 56 -14.56 6.83 17.78
C GLU A 56 -16.09 6.82 17.71
N THR A 57 -16.73 6.54 18.85
CA THR A 57 -18.17 6.71 19.06
C THR A 57 -18.51 8.17 19.30
#